data_AF-A0A2E7L424-F1
#
_entry.id   AF-A0A2E7L424-F1
#
_cell.length_a   1.000
_cell.length_b   1.000
_cell.length_c   1.000
_cell.angle_alpha   90.00
_cell.angle_beta   90.00
_cell.angle_gamma   90.00
#
_symmetry.space_group_name_H-M   'P 1'
#
loop_
_entity.id
_entity.type
_entity.pdbx_description
1 polymer ?
#
loop_
_entity_poly.entity_id
_entity_poly.type
_entity_poly.pdbx_seq_one_letter_code
_entity_poly.pdbx_strand_id
1 'polypeptide(L)'
;MKLLLGCLLLMGVAGCETRRSLSEKQILTVLKLRLGQWHFDFRGGPSGAVPTTKAGFSVGRWSEHGHTIEVVGQKTSSTEIVPYHMTRTFNRDLGVFVDRVQINGQTLTRHCEWNPQARILTIHPVKPVLPPGHTMDHQIGFDSALTSVKGHSRVDHKGTEVDAWSWTGERTGDVDNVQFEKMFAAFQEYRSSVDGAQQ
;
A
#
# COMPACT_ATOMS: atom_id res chain seq x y z
N MET A 1 -9.82 -68.50 6.28
CA MET A 1 -9.10 -67.21 6.21
C MET A 1 -9.91 -66.29 5.30
N LYS A 2 -10.64 -65.27 5.78
CA LYS A 2 -10.21 -63.88 6.04
C LYS A 2 -9.36 -63.36 4.85
N LEU A 3 -9.75 -62.35 4.06
CA LEU A 3 -10.17 -61.00 4.46
C LEU A 3 -11.15 -60.35 3.45
N LEU A 4 -12.12 -59.60 4.00
CA LEU A 4 -12.82 -58.49 3.36
C LEU A 4 -11.84 -57.32 3.15
N LEU A 5 -11.72 -56.83 1.93
CA LEU A 5 -11.00 -55.59 1.62
C LEU A 5 -12.04 -54.48 1.39
N GLY A 6 -12.32 -53.71 2.44
CA GLY A 6 -13.12 -52.50 2.36
C GLY A 6 -12.31 -51.37 1.73
N CYS A 7 -12.74 -50.87 0.57
CA CYS A 7 -12.27 -49.60 0.03
C CYS A 7 -12.99 -48.45 0.75
N LEU A 8 -12.35 -47.90 1.77
CA LEU A 8 -12.57 -46.54 2.27
C LEU A 8 -11.51 -45.64 1.63
N LEU A 9 -11.90 -44.82 0.66
CA LEU A 9 -11.06 -43.74 0.16
C LEU A 9 -11.86 -42.43 0.21
N LEU A 10 -11.72 -41.79 1.37
CA LEU A 10 -11.41 -40.38 1.56
C LEU A 10 -12.00 -39.43 0.51
N MET A 11 -13.17 -38.88 0.83
CA MET A 11 -13.61 -37.61 0.26
C MET A 11 -12.56 -36.55 0.64
N GLY A 12 -11.77 -36.15 -0.35
CA GLY A 12 -10.91 -34.99 -0.25
C GLY A 12 -11.78 -33.78 0.05
N VAL A 13 -11.73 -33.31 1.29
CA VAL A 13 -12.18 -31.98 1.65
C VAL A 13 -11.21 -31.05 0.94
N ALA A 14 -11.56 -30.65 -0.29
CA ALA A 14 -10.93 -29.51 -0.93
C ALA A 14 -11.05 -28.37 0.08
N GLY A 15 -9.91 -28.01 0.67
CA GLY A 15 -9.79 -26.87 1.55
C GLY A 15 -10.21 -25.64 0.77
N CYS A 16 -11.50 -25.32 0.83
CA CYS A 16 -11.96 -23.98 0.59
C CYS A 16 -11.31 -23.18 1.72
N GLU A 17 -10.14 -22.60 1.45
CA GLU A 17 -9.49 -21.66 2.35
C GLU A 17 -10.54 -20.59 2.65
N THR A 18 -11.16 -20.70 3.83
CA THR A 18 -12.07 -19.67 4.33
C THR A 18 -11.24 -18.41 4.41
N ARG A 19 -11.46 -17.51 3.46
CA ARG A 19 -10.86 -16.18 3.40
C ARG A 19 -11.04 -15.57 4.80
N ARG A 20 -9.93 -15.42 5.54
CA ARG A 20 -9.96 -15.01 6.95
C ARG A 20 -10.63 -13.64 7.03
N SER A 21 -11.87 -13.58 7.52
CA SER A 21 -12.56 -12.31 7.73
C SER A 21 -11.87 -11.55 8.87
N LEU A 22 -11.44 -10.31 8.61
CA LEU A 22 -10.88 -9.45 9.65
C LEU A 22 -11.98 -8.99 10.62
N SER A 23 -11.66 -8.96 11.91
CA SER A 23 -12.54 -8.35 12.90
C SER A 23 -12.60 -6.83 12.76
N GLU A 24 -13.64 -6.18 13.26
CA GLU A 24 -13.75 -4.72 13.22
C GLU A 24 -12.58 -4.02 13.90
N LYS A 25 -12.08 -4.60 15.00
CA LYS A 25 -10.87 -4.13 15.66
C LYS A 25 -9.66 -4.18 14.72
N GLN A 26 -9.47 -5.27 13.98
CA GLN A 26 -8.37 -5.39 13.01
C GLN A 26 -8.53 -4.42 11.84
N ILE A 27 -9.77 -4.23 11.34
CA ILE A 27 -10.07 -3.26 10.29
C ILE A 27 -9.69 -1.85 10.75
N LEU A 28 -10.16 -1.44 11.93
CA LEU A 28 -9.83 -0.14 12.52
C LEU A 28 -8.33 0.00 12.79
N THR A 29 -7.65 -1.05 13.27
CA THR A 29 -6.19 -1.03 13.45
C THR A 29 -5.49 -0.70 12.14
N VAL A 30 -5.84 -1.36 11.04
CA VAL A 30 -5.19 -1.14 9.73
C VAL A 30 -5.48 0.24 9.17
N LEU A 31 -6.70 0.77 9.35
CA LEU A 31 -7.03 2.13 8.96
C LEU A 31 -6.17 3.14 9.75
N LYS A 32 -6.02 2.94 11.06
CA LYS A 32 -5.21 3.82 11.93
C LYS A 32 -3.72 3.84 11.58
N LEU A 33 -3.19 2.84 10.86
CA LEU A 33 -1.76 2.76 10.49
C LEU A 33 -1.25 3.98 9.70
N ARG A 34 -2.14 4.73 9.06
CA ARG A 34 -1.78 5.89 8.23
C ARG A 34 -2.12 7.22 8.90
N LEU A 35 -2.69 7.22 10.11
CA LEU A 35 -3.05 8.45 10.80
C LEU A 35 -1.83 9.20 11.34
N GLY A 36 -1.93 10.53 11.35
CA GLY A 36 -0.90 11.42 11.86
C GLY A 36 0.11 11.81 10.79
N GLN A 37 1.23 12.34 11.26
CA GLN A 37 2.33 12.81 10.43
C GLN A 37 3.40 11.74 10.33
N TRP A 38 3.91 11.52 9.12
CA TRP A 38 4.90 10.49 8.83
C TRP A 38 6.04 11.06 7.97
N HIS A 39 7.27 10.79 8.38
CA HIS A 39 8.45 10.95 7.52
C HIS A 39 8.88 9.59 6.99
N PHE A 40 9.38 9.57 5.76
CA PHE A 40 9.85 8.37 5.09
C PHE A 40 11.21 8.61 4.46
N ASP A 41 12.07 7.61 4.57
CA ASP A 41 13.32 7.52 3.82
C ASP A 41 13.20 6.37 2.85
N PHE A 42 13.28 6.68 1.56
CA PHE A 42 13.25 5.70 0.48
C PHE A 42 14.65 5.50 -0.06
N ARG A 43 15.00 4.24 -0.35
CA ARG A 43 16.23 3.86 -1.02
C ARG A 43 15.95 2.81 -2.07
N GLY A 44 16.36 3.06 -3.31
CA GLY A 44 16.12 2.13 -4.40
C GLY A 44 16.41 2.71 -5.77
N GLY A 45 16.03 1.93 -6.77
CA GLY A 45 16.12 2.30 -8.18
C GLY A 45 16.21 1.09 -9.11
N PRO A 46 16.42 1.36 -10.41
CA PRO A 46 16.55 0.32 -11.42
C PRO A 46 17.71 -0.64 -11.14
N SER A 47 17.52 -1.90 -11.50
CA SER A 47 18.57 -2.92 -11.39
C SER A 47 19.82 -2.51 -12.20
N GLY A 48 20.99 -2.64 -11.59
CA GLY A 48 22.27 -2.23 -12.19
C GLY A 48 22.60 -0.73 -12.11
N ALA A 49 21.65 0.11 -11.68
CA ALA A 49 21.93 1.53 -11.38
C ALA A 49 22.45 1.73 -9.95
N VAL A 50 23.12 2.85 -9.71
CA VAL A 50 23.47 3.26 -8.34
C VAL A 50 22.17 3.60 -7.59
N PRO A 51 21.90 2.98 -6.42
CA PRO A 51 20.68 3.26 -5.67
C PRO A 51 20.58 4.74 -5.28
N THR A 52 19.39 5.30 -5.45
CA THR A 52 19.08 6.68 -5.08
C THR A 52 18.33 6.74 -3.76
N THR A 53 18.39 7.90 -3.10
CA THR A 53 17.58 8.19 -1.93
C THR A 53 16.53 9.24 -2.25
N LYS A 54 15.36 9.10 -1.63
CA LYS A 54 14.28 10.09 -1.68
C LYS A 54 13.72 10.26 -0.28
N ALA A 55 13.32 11.47 0.06
CA ALA A 55 12.58 11.73 1.29
C ALA A 55 11.08 11.73 0.97
N GLY A 56 10.25 11.41 1.96
CA GLY A 56 8.81 11.63 1.86
C GLY A 56 8.22 12.14 3.15
N PHE A 57 7.13 12.86 3.00
CA PHE A 57 6.30 13.31 4.11
C PHE A 57 4.85 13.01 3.78
N SER A 58 4.05 12.65 4.78
CA SER A 58 2.61 12.54 4.62
C SER A 58 1.86 12.89 5.90
N VAL A 59 0.64 13.41 5.71
CA VAL A 59 -0.34 13.58 6.78
C VAL A 59 -1.57 12.74 6.44
N GLY A 60 -1.95 11.85 7.34
CA GLY A 60 -3.18 11.07 7.23
C GLY A 60 -4.20 11.42 8.28
N ARG A 61 -5.47 11.53 7.88
CA ARG A 61 -6.61 11.84 8.74
C ARG A 61 -7.79 10.92 8.46
N TRP A 62 -8.75 10.90 9.38
CA TRP A 62 -10.07 10.36 9.05
C TRP A 62 -10.76 11.30 8.07
N SER A 63 -11.34 10.75 7.03
CA SER A 63 -12.23 11.52 6.16
C SER A 63 -13.51 11.88 6.94
N GLU A 64 -13.99 13.11 6.77
CA GLU A 64 -15.26 13.56 7.37
C GLU A 64 -16.47 12.77 6.84
N HIS A 65 -16.34 12.11 5.68
CA HIS A 65 -17.42 11.45 4.95
C HIS A 65 -17.45 9.92 5.05
N GLY A 66 -16.80 9.31 6.04
CA GLY A 66 -16.98 7.89 6.33
C GLY A 66 -15.79 7.21 6.99
N HIS A 67 -15.90 5.89 7.21
CA HIS A 67 -14.85 5.00 7.74
C HIS A 67 -13.67 4.82 6.75
N THR A 68 -13.17 5.94 6.24
CA THR A 68 -12.15 6.09 5.21
C THR A 68 -11.02 6.90 5.80
N ILE A 69 -9.80 6.52 5.45
CA ILE A 69 -8.61 7.31 5.76
C ILE A 69 -8.22 8.06 4.50
N GLU A 70 -7.88 9.33 4.67
CA GLU A 70 -7.35 10.20 3.63
C GLU A 70 -5.92 10.56 3.97
N VAL A 71 -5.02 10.45 3.01
CA VAL A 71 -3.59 10.73 3.17
C VAL A 71 -3.13 11.62 2.04
N VAL A 72 -2.54 12.75 2.38
CA VAL A 72 -1.80 13.58 1.44
C VAL A 72 -0.33 13.48 1.77
N GLY A 73 0.49 13.39 0.74
CA GLY A 73 1.92 13.28 0.92
C GLY A 73 2.69 13.83 -0.25
N GLN A 74 4.00 13.83 -0.10
CA GLN A 74 4.92 14.18 -1.17
C GLN A 74 6.16 13.28 -1.10
N LYS A 75 6.73 13.00 -2.27
CA LYS A 75 8.05 12.39 -2.41
C LYS A 75 8.98 13.44 -3.00
N THR A 76 10.10 13.65 -2.34
CA THR A 76 11.07 14.68 -2.71
C THR A 76 12.38 14.03 -3.11
N SER A 77 12.87 14.46 -4.28
CA SER A 77 14.24 14.21 -4.76
C SER A 77 14.97 15.56 -4.89
N SER A 78 16.23 15.54 -5.32
CA SER A 78 17.00 16.78 -5.55
C SER A 78 16.42 17.70 -6.63
N THR A 79 15.61 17.16 -7.54
CA THR A 79 15.11 17.88 -8.73
C THR A 79 13.60 17.99 -8.80
N GLU A 80 12.87 17.27 -7.95
CA GLU A 80 11.42 17.13 -8.10
C GLU A 80 10.74 16.87 -6.76
N ILE A 81 9.59 17.54 -6.57
CA ILE A 81 8.61 17.23 -5.54
C ILE A 81 7.39 16.64 -6.24
N VAL A 82 7.06 15.40 -5.90
CA VAL A 82 5.90 14.70 -6.43
C VAL A 82 4.85 14.58 -5.33
N PRO A 83 3.81 15.43 -5.31
CA PRO A 83 2.70 15.27 -4.39
C PRO A 83 1.83 14.08 -4.78
N TYR A 84 1.18 13.48 -3.79
CA TYR A 84 0.23 12.40 -3.99
C TYR A 84 -0.91 12.51 -2.98
N HIS A 85 -2.04 11.92 -3.37
CA HIS A 85 -3.22 11.79 -2.53
C HIS A 85 -3.67 10.32 -2.51
N MET A 86 -4.01 9.79 -1.35
CA MET A 86 -4.47 8.42 -1.18
C MET A 86 -5.73 8.40 -0.32
N THR A 87 -6.71 7.61 -0.71
CA THR A 87 -7.80 7.18 0.17
C THR A 87 -7.71 5.68 0.42
N ARG A 88 -8.07 5.25 1.63
CA ARG A 88 -8.15 3.83 2.03
C ARG A 88 -9.49 3.51 2.64
N THR A 89 -10.11 2.45 2.13
CA THR A 89 -11.38 1.89 2.64
C THR A 89 -11.26 0.39 2.86
N PHE A 90 -12.14 -0.22 3.64
CA PHE A 90 -12.23 -1.68 3.74
C PHE A 90 -13.40 -2.21 2.91
N ASN A 91 -13.12 -3.11 1.97
CA ASN A 91 -14.14 -3.82 1.21
C ASN A 91 -14.48 -5.11 1.95
N ARG A 92 -15.68 -5.16 2.57
CA ARG A 92 -16.11 -6.32 3.37
C ARG A 92 -16.31 -7.58 2.53
N ASP A 93 -16.80 -7.45 1.30
CA ASP A 93 -17.07 -8.60 0.41
C ASP A 93 -15.78 -9.27 -0.05
N LEU A 94 -14.75 -8.46 -0.32
CA LEU A 94 -13.45 -8.93 -0.74
C LEU A 94 -12.53 -9.26 0.45
N GLY A 95 -12.83 -8.77 1.65
CA GLY A 95 -11.97 -8.93 2.82
C GLY A 95 -10.62 -8.22 2.70
N VAL A 96 -10.53 -7.18 1.86
CA VAL A 96 -9.29 -6.43 1.58
C VAL A 96 -9.48 -4.95 1.82
N PHE A 97 -8.38 -4.23 2.08
CA PHE A 97 -8.38 -2.77 2.03
C PHE A 97 -8.18 -2.33 0.58
N VAL A 98 -8.89 -1.28 0.17
CA VAL A 98 -8.79 -0.71 -1.17
C VAL A 98 -8.16 0.67 -1.04
N ASP A 99 -6.94 0.79 -1.57
CA ASP A 99 -6.26 2.06 -1.72
C ASP A 99 -6.55 2.63 -3.10
N ARG A 100 -6.95 3.90 -3.16
CA ARG A 100 -6.96 4.70 -4.39
C ARG A 100 -5.92 5.78 -4.25
N VAL A 101 -4.87 5.71 -5.07
CA VAL A 101 -3.72 6.61 -5.03
C VAL A 101 -3.71 7.46 -6.30
N GLN A 102 -3.66 8.77 -6.14
CA GLN A 102 -3.47 9.74 -7.22
C GLN A 102 -2.06 10.29 -7.14
N ILE A 103 -1.28 10.13 -8.21
CA ILE A 103 0.12 10.56 -8.31
C ILE A 103 0.50 10.71 -9.79
N ASN A 104 1.27 11.73 -10.16
CA ASN A 104 1.71 11.98 -11.54
C ASN A 104 0.57 11.95 -12.59
N GLY A 105 -0.58 12.57 -12.28
CA GLY A 105 -1.75 12.57 -13.16
C GLY A 105 -2.45 11.21 -13.32
N GLN A 106 -1.97 10.16 -12.64
CA GLN A 106 -2.54 8.82 -12.71
C GLN A 106 -3.30 8.46 -11.44
N THR A 107 -4.39 7.70 -11.61
CA THR A 107 -5.08 7.04 -10.50
C THR A 107 -4.77 5.55 -10.51
N LEU A 108 -4.23 5.06 -9.41
CA LEU A 108 -3.91 3.66 -9.19
C LEU A 108 -4.83 3.10 -8.11
N THR A 109 -5.46 1.95 -8.39
CA THR A 109 -6.20 1.18 -7.37
C THR A 109 -5.33 0.02 -6.90
N ARG A 110 -5.26 -0.21 -5.60
CA ARG A 110 -4.50 -1.30 -4.99
C ARG A 110 -5.39 -2.04 -3.98
N HIS A 111 -5.33 -3.35 -4.00
CA HIS A 111 -5.88 -4.20 -2.95
C HIS A 111 -4.78 -4.52 -1.95
N CYS A 112 -5.04 -4.25 -0.68
CA CYS A 112 -4.08 -4.45 0.39
C CYS A 112 -4.63 -5.53 1.34
N GLU A 113 -3.87 -6.61 1.47
CA GLU A 113 -4.18 -7.73 2.35
C GLU A 113 -3.42 -7.60 3.66
N TRP A 114 -4.09 -7.79 4.79
CA TRP A 114 -3.48 -7.66 6.11
C TRP A 114 -3.20 -9.01 6.74
N ASN A 115 -1.94 -9.24 7.10
CA ASN A 115 -1.54 -10.33 7.97
C ASN A 115 -1.40 -9.80 9.41
N PRO A 116 -2.37 -10.06 10.32
CA PRO A 116 -2.34 -9.54 11.68
C PRO A 116 -1.24 -10.14 12.55
N GLN A 117 -0.78 -11.36 12.26
CA GLN A 117 0.29 -12.01 13.02
C GLN A 117 1.65 -11.38 12.70
N ALA A 118 1.95 -11.20 11.41
CA ALA A 118 3.19 -10.61 10.94
C ALA A 118 3.18 -9.07 10.99
N ARG A 119 1.99 -8.47 11.10
CA ARG A 119 1.73 -7.03 10.96
C ARG A 119 2.21 -6.47 9.61
N ILE A 120 1.94 -7.22 8.56
CA ILE A 120 2.33 -6.88 7.18
C ILE A 120 1.09 -6.61 6.34
N LEU A 121 1.10 -5.49 5.61
CA LEU A 121 0.23 -5.23 4.48
C LEU A 121 0.92 -5.66 3.19
N THR A 122 0.35 -6.63 2.49
CA THR A 122 0.74 -7.00 1.13
C THR A 122 -0.12 -6.22 0.14
N ILE A 123 0.48 -5.58 -0.86
CA ILE A 123 -0.19 -4.63 -1.75
C ILE A 123 -0.17 -5.16 -3.19
N HIS A 124 -1.35 -5.31 -3.77
CA HIS A 124 -1.57 -5.83 -5.11
C HIS A 124 -2.23 -4.75 -6.00
N PRO A 125 -1.59 -4.29 -7.08
CA PRO A 125 -2.20 -3.34 -8.00
C PRO A 125 -3.34 -3.99 -8.79
N VAL A 126 -4.45 -3.29 -8.97
CA VAL A 126 -5.62 -3.81 -9.69
C VAL A 126 -5.54 -3.44 -11.17
N LYS A 127 -5.01 -4.35 -12.01
CA LYS A 127 -5.01 -4.37 -13.49
C LYS A 127 -4.47 -3.13 -14.25
N PRO A 128 -3.92 -3.39 -15.45
CA PRO A 128 -2.48 -3.46 -15.59
C PRO A 128 -1.82 -2.11 -15.26
N VAL A 129 -1.13 -2.07 -14.13
CA VAL A 129 -0.20 -0.97 -13.80
C VAL A 129 1.19 -1.25 -14.41
N LEU A 130 1.47 -2.51 -14.75
CA LEU A 130 2.76 -2.94 -15.26
C LEU A 130 2.63 -3.54 -16.67
N PRO A 131 3.67 -3.41 -17.52
CA PRO A 131 3.69 -4.04 -18.84
C PRO A 131 3.62 -5.57 -18.75
N PRO A 132 3.17 -6.27 -19.80
CA PRO A 132 3.16 -7.73 -19.84
C PRO A 132 4.50 -8.35 -19.44
N GLY A 133 4.44 -9.46 -18.70
CA GLY A 133 5.63 -10.17 -18.21
C GLY A 133 6.29 -9.54 -16.97
N HIS A 134 5.71 -8.47 -16.41
CA HIS A 134 6.16 -7.90 -15.14
C HIS A 134 5.32 -8.41 -13.96
N THR A 135 5.97 -8.61 -12.82
CA THR A 135 5.35 -8.88 -11.52
C THR A 135 5.84 -7.86 -10.49
N MET A 136 5.05 -7.62 -9.45
CA MET A 136 5.48 -6.76 -8.34
C MET A 136 5.17 -7.42 -7.01
N ASP A 137 6.17 -7.44 -6.13
CA ASP A 137 6.02 -7.71 -4.71
C ASP A 137 6.10 -6.39 -3.97
N HIS A 138 5.10 -6.06 -3.16
CA HIS A 138 5.05 -4.82 -2.42
C HIS A 138 4.47 -5.08 -1.04
N GLN A 139 5.26 -4.81 0.00
CA GLN A 139 4.87 -5.10 1.36
C GLN A 139 5.25 -3.95 2.29
N ILE A 140 4.44 -3.79 3.34
CA ILE A 140 4.64 -2.79 4.37
C ILE A 140 4.40 -3.43 5.73
N GLY A 141 5.47 -3.58 6.51
CA GLY A 141 5.45 -4.04 7.89
C GLY A 141 5.37 -2.88 8.89
N PHE A 142 4.60 -3.06 9.96
CA PHE A 142 4.45 -2.09 11.03
C PHE A 142 4.92 -2.66 12.37
N ASP A 143 5.50 -1.80 13.20
CA ASP A 143 5.77 -2.16 14.60
C ASP A 143 4.45 -2.30 15.40
N SER A 144 4.55 -2.81 16.63
CA SER A 144 3.38 -2.99 17.49
C SER A 144 2.79 -1.67 18.00
N ALA A 145 3.61 -0.62 18.06
CA ALA A 145 3.22 0.69 18.59
C ALA A 145 2.58 1.60 17.51
N LEU A 146 2.63 1.19 16.25
CA LEU A 146 2.21 1.98 15.09
C LEU A 146 2.99 3.30 14.96
N THR A 147 4.27 3.25 15.33
CA THR A 147 5.18 4.40 15.34
C THR A 147 6.25 4.32 14.25
N SER A 148 6.51 3.12 13.74
CA SER A 148 7.47 2.91 12.67
C SER A 148 6.98 1.88 11.66
N VAL A 149 7.50 2.03 10.45
CA VAL A 149 7.17 1.20 9.29
C VAL A 149 8.43 0.85 8.53
N LYS A 150 8.46 -0.37 7.99
CA LYS A 150 9.42 -0.80 6.97
C LYS A 150 8.65 -1.32 5.78
N GLY A 151 9.07 -0.96 4.59
CA GLY A 151 8.46 -1.51 3.38
C GLY A 151 9.48 -1.79 2.30
N HIS A 152 9.05 -2.61 1.37
CA HIS A 152 9.78 -2.90 0.15
C HIS A 152 8.82 -3.01 -1.02
N SER A 153 9.34 -2.68 -2.20
CA SER A 153 8.68 -2.86 -3.48
C SER A 153 9.72 -3.41 -4.43
N ARG A 154 9.42 -4.52 -5.09
CA ARG A 154 10.27 -5.12 -6.10
C ARG A 154 9.45 -5.36 -7.34
N VAL A 155 9.99 -5.02 -8.50
CA VAL A 155 9.43 -5.33 -9.81
C VAL A 155 10.37 -6.28 -10.53
N ASP A 156 9.83 -7.39 -11.02
CA ASP A 156 10.54 -8.34 -11.85
C ASP A 156 9.98 -8.34 -13.27
N HIS A 157 10.82 -8.54 -14.28
CA HIS A 157 10.45 -8.86 -15.65
C HIS A 157 10.93 -10.27 -15.99
N LYS A 158 10.00 -11.18 -16.32
CA LYS A 158 10.31 -12.59 -16.65
C LYS A 158 11.22 -13.28 -15.62
N GLY A 159 11.04 -12.95 -14.34
CA GLY A 159 11.81 -13.52 -13.23
C GLY A 159 13.14 -12.81 -12.92
N THR A 160 13.49 -11.75 -13.65
CA THR A 160 14.67 -10.92 -13.38
C THR A 160 14.25 -9.61 -12.73
N GLU A 161 14.89 -9.23 -11.63
CA GLU A 161 14.66 -7.95 -10.97
C GLU A 161 15.03 -6.78 -11.88
N VAL A 162 14.10 -5.84 -12.07
CA VAL A 162 14.29 -4.64 -12.89
C VAL A 162 14.22 -3.35 -12.07
N ASP A 163 13.55 -3.35 -10.93
CA ASP A 163 13.48 -2.20 -10.02
C ASP A 163 13.22 -2.69 -8.59
N ALA A 164 13.91 -2.10 -7.62
CA ALA A 164 13.73 -2.42 -6.21
C ALA A 164 13.84 -1.17 -5.33
N TRP A 165 12.88 -1.03 -4.42
CA TRP A 165 12.81 0.02 -3.43
C TRP A 165 12.61 -0.57 -2.05
N SER A 166 13.26 0.04 -1.08
CA SER A 166 13.04 -0.16 0.35
C SER A 166 12.77 1.18 1.00
N TRP A 167 12.00 1.20 2.07
CA TRP A 167 11.80 2.42 2.83
C TRP A 167 11.57 2.14 4.30
N THR A 168 11.99 3.10 5.11
CA THR A 168 11.60 3.22 6.51
C THR A 168 10.68 4.43 6.65
N GLY A 169 9.85 4.42 7.68
CA GLY A 169 9.13 5.62 8.06
C GLY A 169 8.86 5.67 9.55
N GLU A 170 8.73 6.89 10.04
CA GLU A 170 8.51 7.19 11.45
C GLU A 170 7.34 8.15 11.58
N ARG A 171 6.48 7.87 12.55
CA ARG A 171 5.39 8.76 12.92
C ARG A 171 5.95 9.90 13.77
N THR A 172 5.86 11.12 13.28
CA THR A 172 6.45 12.30 13.91
C THR A 172 5.46 13.15 14.69
N GLY A 173 4.17 12.89 14.54
CA GLY A 173 3.14 13.63 15.26
C GLY A 173 1.72 13.12 15.02
N ASP A 174 0.79 13.73 15.76
CA ASP A 174 -0.64 13.56 15.54
C ASP A 174 -1.10 14.25 14.25
N VAL A 175 -2.38 14.07 13.92
CA VAL A 175 -2.98 14.68 12.72
C VAL A 175 -2.85 16.20 12.79
N ASP A 176 -2.25 16.80 11.77
CA ASP A 176 -2.21 18.24 11.58
C ASP A 176 -3.11 18.62 10.40
N ASN A 177 -4.33 19.07 10.70
CA ASN A 177 -5.31 19.46 9.68
C ASN A 177 -4.85 20.68 8.87
N VAL A 178 -4.11 21.61 9.47
CA VAL A 178 -3.62 22.79 8.75
C VAL A 178 -2.56 22.36 7.73
N GLN A 179 -1.63 21.49 8.14
CA GLN A 179 -0.63 20.94 7.23
C GLN A 179 -1.27 20.05 6.17
N PHE A 180 -2.29 19.27 6.53
CA PHE A 180 -3.06 18.47 5.58
C PHE A 180 -3.66 19.35 4.46
N GLU A 181 -4.40 20.40 4.81
CA GLU A 181 -5.06 21.26 3.81
C GLU A 181 -4.04 21.97 2.89
N LYS A 182 -2.90 22.41 3.45
CA LYS A 182 -1.81 22.98 2.65
C LYS A 182 -1.26 21.98 1.63
N MET A 183 -1.00 20.74 2.06
CA MET A 183 -0.49 19.70 1.17
C MET A 183 -1.54 19.26 0.14
N PHE A 184 -2.81 19.21 0.53
CA PHE A 184 -3.89 18.90 -0.39
C PHE A 184 -4.03 19.97 -1.48
N ALA A 185 -3.96 21.25 -1.12
CA ALA A 185 -3.96 22.35 -2.09
C ALA A 185 -2.78 22.24 -3.08
N ALA A 186 -1.57 21.97 -2.58
CA ALA A 186 -0.38 21.76 -3.43
C ALA A 186 -0.55 20.55 -4.37
N PHE A 187 -1.18 19.46 -3.90
CA PHE A 187 -1.53 18.33 -4.74
C PHE A 187 -2.51 18.70 -5.86
N GLN A 188 -3.56 19.49 -5.56
CA GLN A 188 -4.54 19.93 -6.57
C GLN A 188 -3.90 20.85 -7.61
N GLU A 189 -3.01 21.76 -7.20
CA GLU A 189 -2.27 22.63 -8.12
C GLU A 189 -1.37 21.82 -9.06
N TYR A 190 -0.58 20.89 -8.52
CA TYR A 190 0.26 19.99 -9.32
C TYR A 190 -0.56 19.14 -10.29
N ARG A 191 -1.68 18.58 -9.83
CA ARG A 191 -2.57 17.81 -10.72
C ARG A 191 -3.06 18.64 -11.89
N SER A 192 -3.47 19.88 -11.63
CA SER A 192 -3.97 20.79 -12.67
C SER A 192 -2.89 21.14 -13.70
N SER A 193 -1.62 21.25 -13.29
CA SER A 193 -0.52 21.54 -14.22
C SER A 193 -0.16 20.34 -15.09
N VAL A 194 -0.22 19.12 -14.55
CA VAL A 194 -0.01 17.89 -15.33
C VAL A 194 -1.13 17.67 -16.34
N ASP A 195 -2.39 17.89 -15.94
CA ASP A 195 -3.55 17.74 -16.82
C ASP A 195 -3.52 18.78 -17.97
N GLY A 196 -3.05 20.01 -17.70
CA GLY A 196 -2.90 21.06 -18.71
C GLY A 196 -1.74 20.85 -19.68
N ALA A 197 -0.67 20.16 -19.26
CA ALA A 197 0.47 19.83 -20.13
C ALA A 197 0.20 18.66 -21.11
N GLN A 198 -0.91 17.92 -20.91
CA GLN A 198 -1.32 16.80 -21.76
C GLN A 198 -2.34 17.18 -22.84
N GLN A 199 -2.77 18.45 -22.89
CA GLN A 199 -3.68 19.01 -23.90
C GLN A 199 -2.88 19.76 -24.99
#